data_AF-A0A7C2KNJ0-F1
#
_entry.id   AF-A0A7C2KNJ0-F1
#
_cell.length_a   1.000
_cell.length_b   1.000
_cell.length_c   1.000
_cell.angle_alpha   90.00
_cell.angle_beta   90.00
_cell.angle_gamma   90.00
#
_symmetry.space_group_name_H-M   'P 1'
#
loop_
_entity.id
_entity.type
_entity.pdbx_description
1 polymer ?
#
loop_
_entity_poly.entity_id
_entity_poly.type
_entity_poly.pdbx_seq_one_letter_code
_entity_poly.pdbx_strand_id
1 'polypeptide(L)'
;MHDSDREHEQSLLAAAALGSLDPTDLAAFEQVLASSPAARSEFEQLREVVALLPYAAPPVTPPDHVRTRLMERIAADQAAQAPPRQTRSSRRISTGWVTPLILVGLTLVITLLGSLTLSLQQQVIALNETNQQLLAAVNNLQAAVNASEERQSQMTAQLATYEQQLARLNDQVAQERLLVSFVSAPGVATRELLPTRADVTARGEMYMYPGETQAVVVFSGLPALEPDRVYRFWLSDGTQRIAAGSFQVDATGLATLMVTAPREVNAYTEVMLTVEPATGTAPGDVEVILTGTL
;
A
#
# COMPACT_ATOMS: atom_id res chain seq x y z
N MET A 1 24.35 -16.63 3.12
CA MET A 1 25.70 -16.33 3.64
C MET A 1 25.85 -14.89 4.12
N HIS A 2 25.17 -13.90 3.52
CA HIS A 2 25.25 -12.49 3.95
C HIS A 2 24.55 -12.15 5.29
N ASP A 3 23.64 -12.99 5.78
CA ASP A 3 22.82 -12.69 6.97
C ASP A 3 23.60 -12.93 8.28
N SER A 4 24.33 -14.04 8.34
CA SER A 4 25.13 -14.42 9.52
C SER A 4 26.29 -13.47 9.81
N ASP A 5 26.88 -12.88 8.78
CA ASP A 5 27.98 -11.91 8.95
C ASP A 5 27.46 -10.60 9.56
N ARG A 6 26.25 -10.15 9.16
CA ARG A 6 25.60 -8.96 9.75
C ARG A 6 25.20 -9.19 11.20
N GLU A 7 24.64 -10.35 11.53
CA GLU A 7 24.28 -10.67 12.91
C GLU A 7 25.52 -10.69 13.83
N HIS A 8 26.65 -11.21 13.33
CA HIS A 8 27.90 -11.23 14.07
C HIS A 8 28.46 -9.81 14.30
N GLU A 9 28.46 -8.96 13.27
CA GLU A 9 28.84 -7.55 13.40
C GLU A 9 27.98 -6.82 14.45
N GLN A 10 26.65 -6.98 14.38
CA GLN A 10 25.74 -6.36 15.34
C GLN A 10 25.97 -6.83 16.77
N SER A 11 26.29 -8.11 16.96
CA SER A 11 26.62 -8.68 18.26
C SER A 11 27.90 -8.06 18.84
N LEU A 12 28.95 -7.90 18.02
CA LEU A 12 30.20 -7.24 18.42
C LEU A 12 29.97 -5.78 18.82
N LEU A 13 29.22 -5.02 18.02
CA LEU A 13 28.91 -3.61 18.31
C LEU A 13 28.10 -3.46 19.61
N ALA A 14 27.10 -4.30 19.82
CA ALA A 14 26.27 -4.28 21.03
C ALA A 14 27.08 -4.64 22.28
N ALA A 15 27.89 -5.71 22.21
CA ALA A 15 28.75 -6.12 23.33
C ALA A 15 29.79 -5.03 23.67
N ALA A 16 30.38 -4.40 22.66
CA ALA A 16 31.30 -3.27 22.86
C ALA A 16 30.59 -2.06 23.50
N ALA A 17 29.36 -1.74 23.07
CA ALA A 17 28.62 -0.59 23.59
C ALA A 17 28.26 -0.76 25.07
N LEU A 18 27.91 -1.98 25.49
CA LEU A 18 27.66 -2.33 26.90
C LEU A 18 28.94 -2.48 27.74
N GLY A 19 30.13 -2.41 27.11
CA GLY A 19 31.40 -2.64 27.78
C GLY A 19 31.64 -4.11 28.16
N SER A 20 30.98 -5.05 27.48
CA SER A 20 31.06 -6.50 27.72
C SER A 20 31.80 -7.26 26.62
N LEU A 21 32.61 -6.59 25.81
CA LEU A 21 33.37 -7.20 24.72
C LEU A 21 34.58 -7.98 25.25
N ASP A 22 34.75 -9.21 24.77
CA ASP A 22 35.89 -10.04 25.13
C ASP A 22 37.20 -9.59 24.45
N PRO A 23 38.37 -9.79 25.08
CA PRO A 23 39.66 -9.37 24.52
C PRO A 23 40.01 -10.01 23.17
N THR A 24 39.49 -11.21 22.90
CA THR A 24 39.69 -11.92 21.63
C THR A 24 38.96 -11.26 20.46
N ASP A 25 37.91 -10.51 20.75
CA ASP A 25 36.99 -9.96 19.76
C ASP A 25 37.29 -8.49 19.45
N LEU A 26 38.21 -7.86 20.21
CA LEU A 26 38.67 -6.49 20.00
C LEU A 26 39.21 -6.25 18.59
N ALA A 27 40.03 -7.18 18.09
CA ALA A 27 40.61 -7.05 16.75
C ALA A 27 39.54 -7.10 15.64
N ALA A 28 38.52 -7.95 15.80
CA ALA A 28 37.40 -8.04 14.87
C ALA A 28 36.54 -6.78 14.92
N PHE A 29 36.26 -6.27 16.12
CA PHE A 29 35.54 -5.02 16.32
C PHE A 29 36.26 -3.80 15.69
N GLU A 30 37.57 -3.64 15.94
CA GLU A 30 38.36 -2.56 15.35
C GLU A 30 38.38 -2.64 13.81
N GLN A 31 38.45 -3.85 13.25
CA GLN A 31 38.39 -4.07 11.81
C GLN A 31 37.03 -3.66 11.21
N VAL A 32 35.91 -4.03 11.87
CA VAL A 32 34.55 -3.63 11.47
C VAL A 32 34.38 -2.12 11.52
N LEU A 33 34.89 -1.46 12.57
CA LEU A 33 34.89 0.00 12.65
C LEU A 33 35.78 0.63 11.59
N ALA A 34 36.91 0.03 11.22
CA ALA A 34 37.80 0.57 10.19
C ALA A 34 37.18 0.47 8.79
N SER A 35 36.48 -0.62 8.48
CA SER A 35 35.95 -0.94 7.15
C SER A 35 34.62 -0.25 6.83
N SER A 36 33.79 0.06 7.83
CA SER A 36 32.41 0.53 7.61
C SER A 36 32.08 1.83 8.38
N PRO A 37 31.77 2.94 7.68
CA PRO A 37 31.26 4.15 8.34
C PRO A 37 29.85 3.95 8.92
N ALA A 38 29.04 3.02 8.37
CA ALA A 38 27.73 2.69 8.92
C ALA A 38 27.85 2.02 10.29
N ALA A 39 28.82 1.10 10.46
CA ALA A 39 29.09 0.45 11.76
C ALA A 39 29.54 1.45 12.84
N ARG A 40 30.29 2.49 12.47
CA ARG A 40 30.65 3.59 13.40
C ARG A 40 29.42 4.36 13.86
N SER A 41 28.53 4.70 12.93
CA SER A 41 27.29 5.41 13.26
C SER A 41 26.38 4.57 14.16
N GLU A 42 26.27 3.27 13.88
CA GLU A 42 25.47 2.33 14.66
C GLU A 42 26.04 2.15 16.09
N PHE A 43 27.37 2.05 16.23
CA PHE A 43 28.03 1.99 17.52
C PHE A 43 27.79 3.24 18.38
N GLU A 44 27.88 4.44 17.81
CA GLU A 44 27.61 5.69 18.53
C GLU A 44 26.14 5.77 18.99
N GLN A 45 25.18 5.35 18.16
CA GLN A 45 23.77 5.27 18.55
C GLN A 45 23.55 4.28 19.70
N LEU A 46 24.18 3.12 19.66
CA LEU A 46 24.11 2.14 20.74
C LEU A 46 24.71 2.69 22.04
N ARG A 47 25.84 3.41 21.96
CA ARG A 47 26.45 4.07 23.13
C ARG A 47 25.55 5.13 23.74
N GLU A 48 24.83 5.90 22.93
CA GLU A 48 23.87 6.90 23.42
C GLU A 48 22.74 6.22 24.22
N VAL A 49 22.18 5.13 23.72
CA VAL A 49 21.15 4.35 24.43
C VAL A 49 21.71 3.73 25.71
N VAL A 50 22.90 3.14 25.66
CA VAL A 50 23.56 2.56 26.84
C VAL A 50 23.87 3.64 27.89
N ALA A 51 24.19 4.87 27.49
CA ALA A 51 24.41 5.99 28.41
C ALA A 51 23.16 6.38 29.21
N LEU A 52 21.96 5.98 28.76
CA LEU A 52 20.72 6.18 29.50
C LEU A 52 20.45 5.09 30.55
N LEU A 53 21.02 3.89 30.39
CA LEU A 53 20.79 2.76 31.31
C LEU A 53 21.14 3.06 32.77
N PRO A 54 22.24 3.78 33.11
CA PRO A 54 22.54 4.15 34.49
C PRO A 54 21.43 4.96 35.18
N TYR A 55 20.60 5.70 34.43
CA TYR A 55 19.47 6.45 35.00
C TYR A 55 18.27 5.58 35.38
N ALA A 56 18.20 4.35 34.86
CA ALA A 56 17.19 3.36 35.24
C ALA A 56 17.56 2.61 36.54
N ALA A 57 18.83 2.69 36.97
CA ALA A 57 19.27 2.10 38.23
C ALA A 57 18.80 2.96 39.42
N PRO A 58 18.43 2.35 40.56
CA PRO A 58 18.10 3.11 41.76
C PRO A 58 19.33 3.91 42.24
N PRO A 59 19.17 5.19 42.60
CA PRO A 59 20.29 6.01 43.04
C PRO A 59 20.85 5.47 44.36
N VAL A 60 22.14 5.18 44.38
CA VAL A 60 22.87 4.78 45.60
C VAL A 60 23.63 5.98 46.12
N THR A 61 23.45 6.32 47.40
CA THR A 61 24.21 7.40 48.04
C THR A 61 25.70 7.03 48.06
N PRO A 62 26.58 7.80 47.41
CA PRO A 62 28.00 7.51 47.43
C PRO A 62 28.58 7.72 48.84
N PRO A 63 29.58 6.93 49.28
CA PRO A 63 30.26 7.14 50.55
C PRO A 63 30.88 8.54 50.66
N ASP A 64 30.78 9.18 51.83
CA ASP A 64 31.21 10.58 52.03
C ASP A 64 32.66 10.85 51.66
N HIS A 65 33.55 9.86 51.86
CA HIS A 65 34.97 9.98 51.54
C HIS A 65 35.24 10.17 50.03
N VAL A 66 34.34 9.73 49.14
CA VAL A 66 34.49 9.90 47.69
C VAL A 66 34.28 11.36 47.30
N ARG A 67 33.26 12.01 47.86
CA ARG A 67 33.01 13.44 47.66
C ARG A 67 34.18 14.26 48.17
N THR A 68 34.68 13.96 49.36
CA THR A 68 35.82 14.65 49.96
C THR A 68 37.07 14.53 49.09
N ARG A 69 37.44 13.31 48.66
CA ARG A 69 38.60 13.10 47.78
C ARG A 69 38.45 13.78 46.43
N LEU A 70 37.25 13.79 45.84
CA LEU A 70 37.00 14.47 44.57
C LEU A 70 37.15 15.99 44.71
N MET A 71 36.57 16.56 45.77
CA MET A 71 36.67 18.00 46.03
C MET A 71 38.11 18.43 46.35
N GLU A 72 38.86 17.61 47.08
CA GLU A 72 40.29 17.82 47.32
C GLU A 72 41.09 17.76 46.00
N ARG A 73 40.80 16.80 45.12
CA ARG A 73 41.44 16.69 43.79
C ARG A 73 41.15 17.92 42.93
N ILE A 74 39.89 18.36 42.87
CA ILE A 74 39.48 19.55 42.12
C ILE A 74 40.13 20.81 42.71
N ALA A 75 40.19 20.92 44.04
CA ALA A 75 40.85 22.04 44.71
C ALA A 75 42.36 22.06 44.44
N ALA A 76 43.00 20.89 44.39
CA ALA A 76 44.41 20.74 44.05
C ALA A 76 44.69 21.12 42.58
N ASP A 77 43.85 20.67 41.64
CA ASP A 77 43.97 21.04 40.22
C ASP A 77 43.74 22.55 40.00
N GLN A 78 42.76 23.15 40.68
CA GLN A 78 42.54 24.60 40.66
C GLN A 78 43.69 25.39 41.30
N ALA A 79 44.27 24.88 42.39
CA ALA A 79 45.43 25.48 43.04
C ALA A 79 46.68 25.37 42.16
N ALA A 80 46.84 24.28 41.41
CA ALA A 80 47.94 24.09 40.44
C ALA A 80 47.79 25.01 39.21
N GLN A 81 46.56 25.36 38.84
CA GLN A 81 46.26 26.31 37.76
C GLN A 81 46.25 27.78 38.22
N ALA A 82 46.37 28.05 39.52
CA ALA A 82 46.43 29.41 40.05
C ALA A 82 47.85 30.01 39.90
N PRO A 83 48.01 31.25 39.39
CA PRO A 83 49.31 31.89 39.29
C PRO A 83 49.93 32.15 40.69
N PRO A 84 51.28 32.18 40.82
CA PRO A 84 51.94 32.25 42.13
C PRO A 84 51.61 33.55 42.87
N ARG A 85 51.04 33.44 44.08
CA ARG A 85 50.76 34.56 44.99
C ARG A 85 52.06 35.05 45.64
N GLN A 86 52.55 36.20 45.21
CA GLN A 86 53.63 36.93 45.88
C GLN A 86 53.12 37.51 47.21
N THR A 87 53.73 37.11 48.33
CA THR A 87 53.48 37.71 49.66
C THR A 87 54.07 39.12 49.70
N ARG A 88 53.24 40.16 49.58
CA ARG A 88 53.66 41.55 49.81
C ARG A 88 53.40 41.96 51.26
N SER A 89 54.46 42.38 51.95
CA SER A 89 54.41 42.96 53.29
C SER A 89 53.54 44.22 53.31
N SER A 90 52.67 44.32 54.31
CA SER A 90 51.82 45.49 54.56
C SER A 90 52.66 46.75 54.79
N ARG A 91 52.57 47.70 53.86
CA ARG A 91 52.81 49.12 54.13
C ARG A 91 51.47 49.84 54.02
N ARG A 92 51.06 50.47 55.12
CA ARG A 92 49.92 51.39 55.19
C ARG A 92 50.07 52.48 54.13
N ILE A 93 49.10 52.59 53.23
CA ILE A 93 49.02 53.67 52.23
C ILE A 93 47.63 54.32 52.34
N SER A 94 47.68 55.65 52.35
CA SER A 94 46.63 56.64 52.56
C SER A 94 45.46 56.58 51.56
N THR A 95 44.26 56.91 52.04
CA THR A 95 42.92 56.82 51.44
C THR A 95 42.64 57.89 50.36
N GLY A 96 43.60 58.13 49.45
CA GLY A 96 43.46 59.12 48.38
C GLY A 96 43.27 58.56 46.96
N TRP A 97 43.58 57.28 46.70
CA TRP A 97 43.72 56.70 45.35
C TRP A 97 42.84 55.46 45.09
N VAL A 98 41.80 55.21 45.91
CA VAL A 98 40.99 53.98 45.84
C VAL A 98 39.81 54.06 44.85
N THR A 99 39.46 55.25 44.37
CA THR A 99 38.40 55.46 43.38
C THR A 99 38.69 54.89 41.97
N PRO A 100 39.92 54.90 41.40
CA PRO A 100 40.16 54.28 40.11
C PRO A 100 40.11 52.75 40.13
N LEU A 101 40.46 52.09 41.26
CA LEU A 101 40.48 50.62 41.34
C LEU A 101 39.09 49.98 41.46
N ILE A 102 38.16 50.63 42.15
CA ILE A 102 36.76 50.16 42.22
C ILE A 102 36.09 50.30 40.85
N LEU A 103 36.37 51.38 40.12
CA LEU A 103 35.88 51.58 38.75
C LEU A 103 36.41 50.51 37.79
N VAL A 104 37.71 50.16 37.87
CA VAL A 104 38.29 49.09 37.04
C VAL A 104 37.71 47.72 37.39
N GLY A 105 37.46 47.42 38.67
CA GLY A 105 36.77 46.19 39.07
C GLY A 105 35.34 46.13 38.53
N LEU A 106 34.63 47.25 38.57
CA LEU A 106 33.24 47.36 38.10
C LEU A 106 33.13 47.25 36.57
N THR A 107 34.07 47.82 35.80
CA THR A 107 34.11 47.65 34.35
C THR A 107 34.41 46.21 33.95
N LEU A 108 35.29 45.52 34.68
CA LEU A 108 35.61 44.10 34.44
C LEU A 108 34.42 43.18 34.72
N VAL A 109 33.64 43.48 35.77
CA VAL A 109 32.39 42.76 36.07
C VAL A 109 31.33 43.02 35.00
N ILE A 110 31.18 44.27 34.54
CA ILE A 110 30.22 44.61 33.48
C ILE A 110 30.60 43.94 32.15
N THR A 111 31.88 43.92 31.77
CA THR A 111 32.31 43.25 30.54
C THR A 111 32.16 41.73 30.65
N LEU A 112 32.43 41.14 31.82
CA LEU A 112 32.21 39.72 32.07
C LEU A 112 30.73 39.35 32.04
N LEU A 113 29.86 40.12 32.71
CA LEU A 113 28.41 39.91 32.66
C LEU A 113 27.86 40.13 31.25
N GLY A 114 28.33 41.16 30.54
CA GLY A 114 27.96 41.41 29.15
C GLY A 114 28.35 40.24 28.25
N SER A 115 29.58 39.75 28.37
CA SER A 115 30.08 38.57 27.65
C SER A 115 29.25 37.32 27.96
N LEU A 116 28.90 37.08 29.22
CA LEU A 116 28.05 35.94 29.62
C LEU A 116 26.63 36.07 29.06
N THR A 117 26.05 37.27 29.09
CA THR A 117 24.71 37.54 28.55
C THR A 117 24.69 37.36 27.03
N LEU A 118 25.72 37.84 26.32
CA LEU A 118 25.91 37.63 24.89
C LEU A 118 26.08 36.14 24.55
N SER A 119 26.86 35.40 25.35
CA SER A 119 27.04 33.95 25.19
C SER A 119 25.73 33.18 25.39
N LEU A 120 24.91 33.56 26.38
CA LEU A 120 23.61 32.93 26.64
C LEU A 120 22.61 33.24 25.52
N GLN A 121 22.61 34.48 25.00
CA GLN A 121 21.80 34.85 23.84
C GLN A 121 22.20 34.05 22.59
N GLN A 122 23.49 33.84 22.36
CA GLN A 122 23.98 32.99 21.26
C GLN A 122 23.50 31.54 21.40
N GLN A 123 23.50 30.98 22.61
CA GLN A 123 22.98 29.62 22.86
C GLN A 123 21.47 29.53 22.62
N VAL A 124 20.67 30.53 23.02
CA VAL A 124 19.22 30.55 22.76
C VAL A 124 18.92 30.64 21.26
N ILE A 125 19.69 31.45 20.51
CA ILE A 125 19.54 31.56 19.05
C ILE A 125 19.88 30.21 18.39
N ALA A 126 21.01 29.59 18.75
CA ALA A 126 21.40 28.29 18.21
C ALA A 126 20.39 27.17 18.58
N LEU A 127 19.84 27.19 19.80
CA LEU A 127 18.82 26.24 20.23
C LEU A 127 17.48 26.47 19.49
N ASN A 128 17.14 27.72 19.19
CA ASN A 128 15.96 28.04 18.41
C ASN A 128 16.13 27.60 16.95
N GLU A 129 17.31 27.79 16.36
CA GLU A 129 17.63 27.30 15.01
C GLU A 129 17.53 25.77 14.92
N THR A 130 18.10 25.04 15.89
CA THR A 130 18.01 23.57 15.94
C THR A 130 16.59 23.07 16.13
N ASN A 131 15.79 23.71 17.00
CA ASN A 131 14.36 23.38 17.14
C ASN A 131 13.58 23.63 15.84
N GLN A 132 13.85 24.72 15.13
CA GLN A 132 13.21 24.99 13.83
C GLN A 132 13.60 23.96 12.77
N GLN A 133 14.87 23.55 12.74
CA GLN A 133 15.33 22.47 11.87
C GLN A 133 14.65 21.14 12.20
N LEU A 134 14.51 20.81 13.49
CA LEU A 134 13.83 19.60 13.92
C LEU A 134 12.36 19.59 13.51
N LEU A 135 11.65 20.71 13.70
CA LEU A 135 10.27 20.86 13.25
C LEU A 135 10.14 20.71 11.72
N ALA A 136 11.07 21.29 10.96
CA ALA A 136 11.09 21.14 9.51
C ALA A 136 11.36 19.68 9.10
N ALA A 137 12.29 19.00 9.77
CA ALA A 137 12.58 17.58 9.52
C ALA A 137 11.36 16.69 9.81
N VAL A 138 10.66 16.91 10.94
CA VAL A 138 9.42 16.20 11.28
C VAL A 138 8.34 16.44 10.23
N ASN A 139 8.14 17.68 9.79
CA ASN A 139 7.17 18.00 8.74
C ASN A 139 7.50 17.30 7.42
N ASN A 140 8.77 17.25 7.04
CA ASN A 140 9.22 16.56 5.82
C ASN A 140 9.02 15.04 5.93
N LEU A 141 9.33 14.43 7.07
CA LEU A 141 9.06 13.02 7.33
C LEU A 141 7.56 12.72 7.26
N GLN A 142 6.72 13.54 7.88
CA GLN A 142 5.28 13.37 7.83
C GLN A 142 4.75 13.45 6.40
N ALA A 143 5.25 14.39 5.59
CA ALA A 143 4.90 14.49 4.18
C ALA A 143 5.32 13.22 3.40
N ALA A 144 6.50 12.67 3.69
CA ALA A 144 6.97 11.44 3.05
C ALA A 144 6.12 10.21 3.43
N VAL A 145 5.68 10.11 4.70
CA VAL A 145 4.78 9.06 5.18
C VAL A 145 3.42 9.17 4.47
N ASN A 146 2.79 10.34 4.47
CA ASN A 146 1.51 10.55 3.79
C ASN A 146 1.60 10.20 2.29
N ALA A 147 2.68 10.60 1.62
CA ALA A 147 2.91 10.26 0.21
C ALA A 147 3.10 8.76 -0.02
N SER A 148 3.60 8.02 0.97
CA SER A 148 3.72 6.56 0.90
C SER A 148 2.38 5.87 1.09
N GLU A 149 1.54 6.36 2.01
CA GLU A 149 0.18 5.86 2.23
C GLU A 149 -0.68 6.06 0.98
N GLU A 150 -0.58 7.24 0.35
CA GLU A 150 -1.24 7.52 -0.93
C GLU A 150 -0.80 6.53 -2.02
N ARG A 151 0.50 6.32 -2.19
CA ARG A 151 1.03 5.31 -3.14
C ARG A 151 0.51 3.91 -2.85
N GLN A 152 0.40 3.53 -1.58
CA GLN A 152 -0.09 2.21 -1.19
C GLN A 152 -1.57 2.03 -1.49
N SER A 153 -2.40 3.04 -1.20
CA SER A 153 -3.82 3.04 -1.57
C SER A 153 -4.05 3.02 -3.08
N GLN A 154 -3.20 3.69 -3.85
CA GLN A 154 -3.26 3.64 -5.32
C GLN A 154 -2.93 2.23 -5.83
N MET A 155 -1.92 1.57 -5.27
CA MET A 155 -1.53 0.22 -5.67
C MET A 155 -2.65 -0.80 -5.36
N THR A 156 -3.27 -0.72 -4.18
CA THR A 156 -4.38 -1.62 -3.83
C THR A 156 -5.60 -1.40 -4.73
N ALA A 157 -5.91 -0.15 -5.07
CA ALA A 157 -6.97 0.17 -6.04
C ALA A 157 -6.66 -0.38 -7.45
N GLN A 158 -5.39 -0.34 -7.88
CA GLN A 158 -4.96 -0.95 -9.14
C GLN A 158 -5.13 -2.47 -9.13
N LEU A 159 -4.73 -3.15 -8.05
CA LEU A 159 -4.92 -4.60 -7.91
C LEU A 159 -6.39 -4.99 -8.01
N ALA A 160 -7.27 -4.29 -7.29
CA ALA A 160 -8.71 -4.53 -7.37
C ALA A 160 -9.25 -4.34 -8.80
N THR A 161 -8.72 -3.38 -9.56
CA THR A 161 -9.10 -3.16 -10.96
C THR A 161 -8.64 -4.32 -11.86
N TYR A 162 -7.42 -4.82 -11.67
CA TYR A 162 -6.91 -5.97 -12.44
C TYR A 162 -7.67 -7.26 -12.15
N GLU A 163 -8.00 -7.53 -10.89
CA GLU A 163 -8.80 -8.70 -10.51
C GLU A 163 -10.18 -8.67 -11.19
N GLN A 164 -10.83 -7.50 -11.23
CA GLN A 164 -12.10 -7.34 -11.95
C GLN A 164 -11.96 -7.57 -13.45
N GLN A 165 -10.86 -7.14 -14.07
CA GLN A 165 -10.61 -7.41 -15.49
C GLN A 165 -10.42 -8.90 -15.76
N LEU A 166 -9.65 -9.59 -14.91
CA LEU A 166 -9.45 -11.04 -15.04
C LEU A 166 -10.77 -11.81 -14.91
N ALA A 167 -11.62 -11.44 -13.95
CA ALA A 167 -12.94 -12.03 -13.79
C ALA A 167 -13.81 -11.86 -15.05
N ARG A 168 -13.88 -10.64 -15.59
CA ARG A 168 -14.64 -10.35 -16.82
C ARG A 168 -14.11 -11.12 -18.03
N LEU A 169 -12.80 -11.21 -18.19
CA LEU A 169 -12.21 -11.94 -19.32
C LEU A 169 -12.47 -13.44 -19.21
N ASN A 170 -12.39 -13.99 -17.99
CA ASN A 170 -12.70 -15.40 -17.76
C ASN A 170 -14.18 -15.71 -18.02
N ASP A 171 -15.09 -14.82 -17.63
CA ASP A 171 -16.52 -14.94 -17.94
C ASP A 171 -16.78 -14.92 -19.45
N GLN A 172 -16.08 -14.07 -20.21
CA GLN A 172 -16.17 -14.05 -21.68
C GLN A 172 -15.68 -15.36 -22.29
N VAL A 173 -14.52 -15.86 -21.86
CA VAL A 173 -13.96 -17.14 -22.35
C VAL A 173 -14.91 -18.30 -22.01
N ALA A 174 -15.55 -18.30 -20.84
CA ALA A 174 -16.52 -19.31 -20.47
C ALA A 174 -17.76 -19.30 -21.40
N GLN A 175 -18.24 -18.12 -21.77
CA GLN A 175 -19.35 -17.96 -22.73
C GLN A 175 -18.97 -18.44 -24.14
N GLU A 176 -17.77 -18.10 -24.61
CA GLU A 176 -17.28 -18.55 -25.92
C GLU A 176 -17.13 -20.08 -25.99
N ARG A 177 -16.59 -20.70 -24.94
CA ARG A 177 -16.47 -22.18 -24.88
C ARG A 177 -17.82 -22.89 -24.90
N LEU A 178 -18.85 -22.31 -24.27
CA LEU A 178 -20.19 -22.87 -24.29
C LEU A 178 -20.71 -22.98 -25.73
N LEU A 179 -20.61 -21.89 -26.50
CA LEU A 179 -21.01 -21.88 -27.92
C LEU A 179 -20.26 -22.93 -28.74
N VAL A 180 -18.93 -23.03 -28.57
CA VAL A 180 -18.11 -24.02 -29.28
C VAL A 180 -18.49 -25.45 -28.88
N SER A 181 -18.85 -25.68 -27.62
CA SER A 181 -19.20 -27.01 -27.12
C SER A 181 -20.50 -27.56 -27.74
N PHE A 182 -21.54 -26.74 -27.90
CA PHE A 182 -22.80 -27.16 -28.52
C PHE A 182 -22.68 -27.46 -30.02
N VAL A 183 -21.76 -26.81 -30.73
CA VAL A 183 -21.58 -27.00 -32.18
C VAL A 183 -20.64 -28.17 -32.49
N SER A 184 -19.67 -28.45 -31.60
CA SER A 184 -18.57 -29.38 -31.91
C SER A 184 -18.68 -30.75 -31.23
N ALA A 185 -19.60 -30.94 -30.29
CA ALA A 185 -19.63 -32.17 -29.51
C ALA A 185 -20.42 -33.32 -30.16
N PRO A 186 -19.97 -34.56 -29.97
CA PRO A 186 -20.73 -35.74 -30.35
C PRO A 186 -21.91 -35.97 -29.39
N GLY A 187 -23.10 -36.26 -29.94
CA GLY A 187 -24.31 -36.58 -29.15
C GLY A 187 -25.33 -35.45 -28.99
N VAL A 188 -25.12 -34.32 -29.65
CA VAL A 188 -26.08 -33.21 -29.71
C VAL A 188 -27.30 -33.61 -30.54
N ALA A 189 -28.50 -33.41 -30.00
CA ALA A 189 -29.73 -33.55 -30.77
C ALA A 189 -29.95 -32.27 -31.58
N THR A 190 -30.18 -32.42 -32.89
CA THR A 190 -30.44 -31.31 -33.80
C THR A 190 -31.93 -31.27 -34.16
N ARG A 191 -32.52 -30.07 -34.09
CA ARG A 191 -33.91 -29.81 -34.46
C ARG A 191 -34.00 -28.68 -35.47
N GLU A 192 -34.65 -28.96 -36.59
CA GLU A 192 -34.87 -27.96 -37.63
C GLU A 192 -36.14 -27.15 -37.35
N LEU A 193 -36.04 -25.85 -37.56
CA LEU A 193 -37.15 -24.91 -37.58
C LEU A 193 -37.41 -24.52 -39.03
N LEU A 194 -38.62 -24.80 -39.48
CA LEU A 194 -39.08 -24.60 -40.84
C LEU A 194 -39.91 -23.31 -40.95
N PRO A 195 -39.87 -22.64 -42.12
CA PRO A 195 -40.70 -21.48 -42.36
C PRO A 195 -42.19 -21.85 -42.41
N THR A 196 -43.01 -21.02 -41.76
CA THR A 196 -44.48 -21.11 -41.80
C THR A 196 -45.07 -20.53 -43.09
N ARG A 197 -44.30 -19.73 -43.82
CA ARG A 197 -44.70 -19.08 -45.07
C ARG A 197 -43.73 -19.42 -46.20
N ALA A 198 -44.27 -19.68 -47.39
CA ALA A 198 -43.47 -20.12 -48.54
C ALA A 198 -42.55 -19.03 -49.13
N ASP A 199 -42.78 -17.75 -48.81
CA ASP A 199 -41.98 -16.61 -49.25
C ASP A 199 -40.77 -16.32 -48.33
N VAL A 200 -40.66 -17.03 -47.21
CA VAL A 200 -39.54 -16.91 -46.27
C VAL A 200 -38.54 -18.03 -46.52
N THR A 201 -37.30 -17.68 -46.88
CA THR A 201 -36.19 -18.63 -47.07
C THR A 201 -35.43 -18.93 -45.79
N ALA A 202 -35.84 -18.34 -44.66
CA ALA A 202 -35.19 -18.51 -43.38
C ALA A 202 -35.27 -19.95 -42.88
N ARG A 203 -34.21 -20.37 -42.17
CA ARG A 203 -34.12 -21.67 -41.48
C ARG A 203 -33.52 -21.47 -40.10
N GLY A 204 -33.95 -22.30 -39.16
CA GLY A 204 -33.31 -22.41 -37.85
C GLY A 204 -32.82 -23.84 -37.61
N GLU A 205 -31.66 -23.98 -37.00
CA GLU A 205 -31.16 -25.25 -36.48
C GLU A 205 -30.88 -25.08 -35.00
N MET A 206 -31.53 -25.91 -34.19
CA MET A 206 -31.40 -25.93 -32.75
C MET A 206 -30.56 -27.14 -32.32
N TYR A 207 -29.55 -26.90 -31.52
CA TYR A 207 -28.57 -27.84 -30.98
C TYR A 207 -28.78 -27.95 -29.47
N MET A 208 -29.11 -29.14 -28.96
CA MET A 208 -29.41 -29.36 -27.54
C MET A 208 -28.81 -30.67 -27.02
N TYR A 209 -28.46 -30.72 -25.74
CA TYR A 209 -28.10 -31.96 -25.06
C TYR A 209 -29.31 -32.54 -24.33
N PRO A 210 -29.57 -33.85 -24.46
CA PRO A 210 -30.60 -34.50 -23.67
C PRO A 210 -30.35 -34.35 -22.17
N GLY A 211 -31.34 -33.87 -21.43
CA GLY A 211 -31.25 -33.63 -19.98
C GLY A 211 -30.67 -32.28 -19.58
N GLU A 212 -30.27 -31.43 -20.52
CA GLU A 212 -29.82 -30.06 -20.21
C GLU A 212 -30.92 -29.03 -20.44
N THR A 213 -30.78 -27.90 -19.73
CA THR A 213 -31.67 -26.74 -19.82
C THR A 213 -31.21 -25.71 -20.85
N GLN A 214 -30.04 -25.92 -21.47
CA GLN A 214 -29.43 -25.02 -22.43
C GLN A 214 -29.45 -25.60 -23.84
N ALA A 215 -29.63 -24.72 -24.82
CA ALA A 215 -29.55 -25.05 -26.23
C ALA A 215 -29.01 -23.86 -27.03
N VAL A 216 -28.39 -24.13 -28.18
CA VAL A 216 -27.94 -23.10 -29.13
C VAL A 216 -28.79 -23.19 -30.39
N VAL A 217 -29.34 -22.06 -30.83
CA VAL A 217 -30.12 -21.98 -32.06
C VAL A 217 -29.39 -21.09 -33.04
N VAL A 218 -29.09 -21.64 -34.22
CA VAL A 218 -28.48 -20.92 -35.33
C VAL A 218 -29.54 -20.69 -36.38
N PHE A 219 -29.75 -19.43 -36.74
CA PHE A 219 -30.67 -19.01 -37.80
C PHE A 219 -29.89 -18.55 -39.01
N SER A 220 -30.43 -18.84 -40.19
CA SER A 220 -29.88 -18.43 -41.48
C SER A 220 -30.97 -17.93 -42.40
N GLY A 221 -30.66 -16.94 -43.23
CA GLY A 221 -31.59 -16.38 -44.21
C GLY A 221 -32.76 -15.58 -43.62
N LEU A 222 -32.64 -15.10 -42.37
CA LEU A 222 -33.65 -14.22 -41.78
C LEU A 222 -33.61 -12.83 -42.45
N PRO A 223 -34.77 -12.25 -42.82
CA PRO A 223 -34.81 -10.90 -43.37
C PRO A 223 -34.42 -9.84 -42.34
N ALA A 224 -33.77 -8.76 -42.80
CA ALA A 224 -33.47 -7.62 -41.93
C ALA A 224 -34.77 -6.92 -41.50
N LEU A 225 -34.92 -6.70 -40.20
CA LEU A 225 -36.08 -6.03 -39.62
C LEU A 225 -35.85 -4.51 -39.51
N GLU A 226 -36.95 -3.77 -39.38
CA GLU A 226 -36.93 -2.36 -39.01
C GLU A 226 -36.32 -2.17 -37.60
N PRO A 227 -35.67 -1.03 -37.29
CA PRO A 227 -34.96 -0.82 -36.02
C PRO A 227 -35.83 -0.91 -34.75
N ASP A 228 -37.15 -0.79 -34.89
CA ASP A 228 -38.15 -0.87 -33.82
C ASP A 228 -38.72 -2.28 -33.64
N ARG A 229 -38.25 -3.27 -34.42
CA ARG A 229 -38.69 -4.66 -34.38
C ARG A 229 -37.56 -5.60 -34.00
N VAL A 230 -37.93 -6.69 -33.33
CA VAL A 230 -37.02 -7.74 -32.87
C VAL A 230 -37.59 -9.11 -33.18
N TYR A 231 -36.71 -10.06 -33.46
CA TYR A 231 -37.07 -11.47 -33.45
C TYR A 231 -37.19 -11.95 -32.02
N ARG A 232 -38.20 -12.77 -31.73
CA ARG A 232 -38.39 -13.38 -30.42
C ARG A 232 -38.56 -14.87 -30.54
N PHE A 233 -37.79 -15.59 -29.74
CA PHE A 233 -37.79 -17.04 -29.70
C PHE A 233 -38.62 -17.53 -28.51
N TRP A 234 -39.46 -18.53 -28.77
CA TRP A 234 -40.40 -19.07 -27.79
C TRP A 234 -40.23 -20.59 -27.69
N LEU A 235 -40.29 -21.09 -26.46
CA LEU A 235 -40.42 -22.50 -26.13
C LEU A 235 -41.85 -22.77 -25.66
N SER A 236 -42.47 -23.86 -26.11
CA SER A 236 -43.84 -24.23 -25.78
C SER A 236 -43.94 -25.69 -25.39
N ASP A 237 -44.61 -25.98 -24.26
CA ASP A 237 -44.95 -27.35 -23.84
C ASP A 237 -46.38 -27.76 -24.30
N GLY A 238 -47.01 -26.94 -25.15
CA GLY A 238 -48.41 -27.10 -25.60
C GLY A 238 -49.43 -26.41 -24.68
N THR A 239 -49.04 -26.07 -23.45
CA THR A 239 -49.89 -25.37 -22.46
C THR A 239 -49.37 -23.98 -22.11
N GLN A 240 -48.06 -23.83 -21.95
CA GLN A 240 -47.39 -22.57 -21.64
C GLN A 240 -46.34 -22.26 -22.70
N ARG A 241 -46.33 -21.00 -23.16
CA ARG A 241 -45.27 -20.44 -23.99
C ARG A 241 -44.37 -19.55 -23.14
N ILE A 242 -43.07 -19.77 -23.26
CA ILE A 242 -42.04 -19.05 -22.51
C ILE A 242 -41.13 -18.35 -23.51
N ALA A 243 -40.93 -17.04 -23.31
CA ALA A 243 -39.97 -16.28 -24.10
C ALA A 243 -38.56 -16.73 -23.72
N ALA A 244 -37.85 -17.32 -24.68
CA ALA A 244 -36.53 -17.91 -24.51
C ALA A 244 -35.39 -17.00 -24.99
N GLY A 245 -35.71 -15.88 -25.64
CA GLY A 245 -34.76 -14.83 -26.00
C GLY A 245 -35.28 -13.93 -27.12
N SER A 246 -34.59 -12.81 -27.35
CA SER A 246 -34.85 -11.92 -28.49
C SER A 246 -33.55 -11.43 -29.09
N PHE A 247 -33.53 -11.25 -30.40
CA PHE A 247 -32.33 -10.81 -31.13
C PHE A 247 -32.70 -9.97 -32.35
N GLN A 248 -31.71 -9.25 -32.87
CA GLN A 248 -31.77 -8.61 -34.18
C GLN A 248 -30.82 -9.33 -35.12
N VAL A 249 -31.15 -9.31 -36.41
CA VAL A 249 -30.38 -9.96 -37.46
C VAL A 249 -29.61 -8.89 -38.22
N ASP A 250 -28.35 -9.16 -38.53
CA ASP A 250 -27.51 -8.25 -39.31
C ASP A 250 -27.78 -8.40 -40.83
N ALA A 251 -27.06 -7.63 -41.65
CA ALA A 251 -27.26 -7.64 -43.11
C ALA A 251 -26.98 -9.00 -43.78
N THR A 252 -26.35 -9.95 -43.07
CA THR A 252 -26.04 -11.29 -43.60
C THR A 252 -27.17 -12.30 -43.41
N GLY A 253 -28.19 -11.96 -42.60
CA GLY A 253 -29.31 -12.85 -42.34
C GLY A 253 -29.00 -14.00 -41.37
N LEU A 254 -27.82 -13.99 -40.74
CA LEU A 254 -27.39 -14.97 -39.75
C LEU A 254 -27.63 -14.45 -38.33
N ALA A 255 -28.05 -15.34 -37.43
CA ALA A 255 -28.12 -15.05 -36.00
C ALA A 255 -27.87 -16.30 -35.17
N THR A 256 -27.19 -16.16 -34.04
CA THR A 256 -27.02 -17.25 -33.07
C THR A 256 -27.63 -16.82 -31.75
N LEU A 257 -28.48 -17.68 -31.17
CA LEU A 257 -29.15 -17.44 -29.91
C LEU A 257 -28.84 -18.58 -28.94
N MET A 258 -28.31 -18.25 -27.77
CA MET A 258 -28.21 -19.20 -26.67
C MET A 258 -29.49 -19.12 -25.82
N VAL A 259 -30.18 -20.25 -25.70
CA VAL A 259 -31.46 -20.38 -25.03
C VAL A 259 -31.24 -21.05 -23.67
N THR A 260 -31.78 -20.46 -22.61
CA THR A 260 -31.83 -21.08 -21.27
C THR A 260 -33.28 -21.29 -20.86
N ALA A 261 -33.70 -22.54 -20.76
CA ALA A 261 -35.05 -22.92 -20.37
C ALA A 261 -35.15 -23.16 -18.85
N PRO A 262 -36.32 -22.90 -18.21
CA PRO A 262 -36.55 -23.21 -16.80
C PRO A 262 -36.49 -24.71 -16.45
N ARG A 263 -36.66 -25.57 -17.45
CA ARG A 263 -36.61 -27.04 -17.36
C ARG A 263 -35.81 -27.57 -18.54
N GLU A 264 -35.55 -28.87 -18.53
CA GLU A 264 -34.86 -29.55 -19.64
C GLU A 264 -35.50 -29.19 -20.98
N VAL A 265 -34.69 -28.87 -21.98
CA VAL A 265 -35.18 -28.41 -23.29
C VAL A 265 -36.07 -29.47 -23.95
N ASN A 266 -35.75 -30.74 -23.74
CA ASN A 266 -36.52 -31.89 -24.24
C ASN A 266 -37.91 -32.04 -23.61
N ALA A 267 -38.22 -31.31 -22.54
CA ALA A 267 -39.55 -31.31 -21.94
C ALA A 267 -40.55 -30.42 -22.69
N TYR A 268 -40.05 -29.54 -23.56
CA TYR A 268 -40.87 -28.72 -24.45
C TYR A 268 -41.15 -29.49 -25.75
N THR A 269 -42.28 -29.18 -26.38
CA THR A 269 -42.78 -29.92 -27.55
C THR A 269 -42.65 -29.11 -28.83
N GLU A 270 -42.71 -27.78 -28.71
CA GLU A 270 -42.74 -26.86 -29.84
C GLU A 270 -41.83 -25.65 -29.61
N VAL A 271 -41.26 -25.15 -30.69
CA VAL A 271 -40.46 -23.92 -30.72
C VAL A 271 -40.95 -23.00 -31.82
N MET A 272 -40.90 -21.69 -31.56
CA MET A 272 -41.46 -20.70 -32.48
C MET A 272 -40.55 -19.46 -32.54
N LEU A 273 -40.40 -18.89 -33.73
CA LEU A 273 -39.78 -17.59 -33.93
C LEU A 273 -40.83 -16.59 -34.41
N THR A 274 -40.97 -15.47 -33.71
CA THR A 274 -41.93 -14.41 -34.02
C THR A 274 -41.24 -13.07 -34.23
N VAL A 275 -41.92 -12.11 -34.88
CA VAL A 275 -41.44 -10.73 -35.06
C VAL A 275 -42.28 -9.77 -34.23
N GLU A 276 -41.67 -9.10 -33.26
CA GLU A 276 -42.35 -8.26 -32.27
C GLU A 276 -41.78 -6.85 -32.20
N PRO A 277 -42.55 -5.85 -31.74
CA PRO A 277 -42.01 -4.55 -31.38
C PRO A 277 -41.00 -4.68 -30.23
N ALA A 278 -39.93 -3.89 -30.28
CA ALA A 278 -38.86 -3.92 -29.29
C ALA A 278 -39.31 -3.62 -27.84
N THR A 279 -40.44 -2.93 -27.65
CA THR A 279 -40.95 -2.44 -26.35
C THR A 279 -42.10 -3.27 -25.76
N GLY A 280 -42.59 -4.31 -26.45
CA GLY A 280 -43.74 -5.10 -26.01
C GLY A 280 -43.39 -6.30 -25.12
N THR A 281 -44.06 -6.44 -23.98
CA THR A 281 -43.86 -7.53 -22.98
C THR A 281 -44.94 -8.62 -22.99
N ALA A 282 -45.95 -8.52 -23.85
CA ALA A 282 -47.07 -9.46 -23.89
C ALA A 282 -47.08 -10.29 -25.19
N PRO A 283 -47.46 -11.57 -25.13
CA PRO A 283 -47.69 -12.40 -26.31
C PRO A 283 -48.94 -11.88 -27.04
N GLY A 284 -48.76 -10.94 -27.97
CA GLY A 284 -49.82 -10.52 -28.88
C GLY A 284 -50.10 -11.57 -29.96
N ASP A 285 -51.05 -11.31 -30.85
CA ASP A 285 -51.17 -12.04 -32.13
C ASP A 285 -49.94 -11.68 -32.98
N VAL A 286 -48.86 -12.41 -32.76
CA VAL A 286 -47.57 -12.15 -33.40
C VAL A 286 -47.40 -13.06 -34.60
N GLU A 287 -46.91 -12.47 -35.70
CA GLU A 287 -46.54 -13.19 -36.89
C GLU A 287 -45.44 -14.22 -36.58
N VAL A 288 -45.80 -15.50 -36.68
CA VAL A 288 -44.86 -16.63 -36.55
C VAL A 288 -44.17 -16.83 -37.89
N ILE A 289 -42.83 -16.75 -37.88
CA ILE A 289 -41.98 -16.86 -39.09
C ILE A 289 -41.38 -18.25 -39.22
N LEU A 290 -40.91 -18.83 -38.11
CA LEU A 290 -40.37 -20.20 -38.07
C LEU A 290 -41.07 -21.00 -36.99
N THR A 291 -41.27 -22.29 -37.23
CA THR A 291 -41.78 -23.24 -36.24
C THR A 291 -41.01 -24.56 -36.31
N GLY A 292 -40.85 -25.23 -35.17
CA GLY A 292 -40.21 -26.53 -35.06
C GLY A 292 -40.85 -27.37 -33.97
N THR A 293 -40.72 -28.68 -34.09
CA THR A 293 -41.15 -29.64 -33.06
C THR A 293 -39.90 -30.30 -32.46
N LEU A 294 -39.88 -30.47 -31.14
CA LEU A 294 -38.75 -31.02 -30.38
C LEU A 294 -38.80 -32.54 -30.28
#